data_AF-A0A496TRX6-F1
#
_entry.id   AF-A0A496TRX6-F1
#
_cell.length_a   1.000
_cell.length_b   1.000
_cell.length_c   1.000
_cell.angle_alpha   90.00
_cell.angle_beta   90.00
_cell.angle_gamma   90.00
#
_symmetry.space_group_name_H-M   'P 1'
#
loop_
_entity.id
_entity.type
_entity.pdbx_description
1 polymer ?
#
loop_
_entity_poly.entity_id
_entity_poly.type
_entity_poly.pdbx_seq_one_letter_code
_entity_poly.pdbx_strand_id
1 'polypeptide(L)'
;MISCKEFQSFISDYIDGDVSQFLKAEIEEHLASCNDCSLIVKRTLTIKNYLKNLRKVQASPRFEILLRERLKSELNNVKKFNDKRLFSINSFPVKPAIGALVGVIALISVITIIQNNTSKVESKFNEKNIVSDKVINNKAGQPIAIPPVKVTSQGLNNVNKISSFSQSNNLKSSSIDSTGIKSSLEKNNLKDKVNYVKKKKD
;
A
#
# COMPACT_ATOMS: atom_id res chain seq x y z
N MET A 1 0.23 -27.39 8.17
CA MET A 1 1.66 -27.06 8.34
C MET A 1 2.22 -26.70 6.98
N ILE A 2 2.68 -25.46 6.80
CA ILE A 2 3.15 -24.95 5.50
C ILE A 2 4.48 -25.61 5.10
N SER A 3 4.69 -25.79 3.79
CA SER A 3 5.94 -26.29 3.25
C SER A 3 7.02 -25.20 3.21
N CYS A 4 8.31 -25.57 3.16
CA CYS A 4 9.40 -24.60 3.00
C CYS A 4 9.26 -23.76 1.72
N LYS A 5 8.65 -24.32 0.67
CA LYS A 5 8.43 -23.63 -0.61
C LYS A 5 7.36 -22.54 -0.48
N GLU A 6 6.26 -22.84 0.21
CA GLU A 6 5.21 -21.85 0.49
C GLU A 6 5.71 -20.78 1.48
N PHE A 7 6.50 -21.18 2.48
CA PHE A 7 7.15 -20.23 3.37
C PHE A 7 8.02 -19.21 2.60
N GLN A 8 8.76 -19.65 1.58
CA GLN A 8 9.57 -18.75 0.74
C GLN A 8 8.73 -17.71 -0.01
N SER A 9 7.48 -18.00 -0.39
CA SER A 9 6.60 -16.99 -0.99
C SER A 9 6.11 -15.95 0.01
N PHE A 10 6.03 -16.29 1.30
CA PHE A 10 5.49 -15.41 2.34
C PHE A 10 6.55 -14.74 3.21
N ILE A 11 7.82 -15.12 3.08
CA ILE A 11 8.89 -14.63 3.98
C ILE A 11 9.05 -13.11 3.95
N SER A 12 8.94 -12.48 2.78
CA SER A 12 9.05 -11.03 2.63
C SER A 12 7.94 -10.31 3.38
N ASP A 13 6.69 -10.69 3.10
CA ASP A 13 5.50 -10.14 3.76
C ASP A 13 5.57 -10.37 5.28
N TYR A 14 6.01 -11.55 5.72
CA TYR A 14 6.18 -11.85 7.14
C TYR A 14 7.22 -10.93 7.81
N ILE A 15 8.35 -10.67 7.15
CA ILE A 15 9.41 -9.80 7.66
C ILE A 15 8.97 -8.33 7.72
N ASP A 16 8.12 -7.91 6.80
CA ASP A 16 7.56 -6.55 6.75
C ASP A 16 6.34 -6.36 7.66
N GLY A 17 5.73 -7.46 8.11
CA GLY A 17 4.56 -7.46 8.99
C GLY A 17 3.23 -7.44 8.24
N ASP A 18 3.26 -7.66 6.93
CA ASP A 18 2.13 -7.59 6.01
C ASP A 18 1.48 -8.97 5.79
N VAL A 19 1.35 -9.76 6.84
CA VAL A 19 0.69 -11.09 6.83
C VAL A 19 -0.53 -11.12 7.73
N SER A 20 -1.54 -11.90 7.35
CA SER A 20 -2.71 -12.10 8.21
C SER A 20 -2.33 -12.82 9.50
N GLN A 21 -3.11 -12.60 10.57
CA GLN A 21 -2.81 -13.20 11.88
C GLN A 21 -2.84 -14.73 11.86
N PHE A 22 -3.72 -15.32 11.05
CA PHE A 22 -3.78 -16.78 10.84
C PHE A 22 -2.52 -17.30 10.16
N LEU A 23 -2.11 -16.69 9.04
CA LEU A 23 -0.91 -17.10 8.31
C LEU A 23 0.36 -16.89 9.13
N LYS A 24 0.40 -15.83 9.95
CA LYS A 24 1.50 -15.57 10.87
C LYS A 24 1.70 -16.73 11.85
N ALA A 25 0.62 -17.29 12.40
CA ALA A 25 0.70 -18.43 13.31
C ALA A 25 1.25 -19.68 12.61
N GLU A 26 0.80 -19.98 11.39
CA GLU A 26 1.33 -21.11 10.62
C GLU A 26 2.82 -20.93 10.27
N ILE A 27 3.24 -19.70 9.96
CA ILE A 27 4.65 -19.38 9.72
C ILE A 27 5.48 -19.55 11.00
N GLU A 28 4.98 -19.07 12.14
CA GLU A 28 5.68 -19.22 13.43
C GLU A 28 5.82 -20.68 13.84
N GLU A 29 4.79 -21.50 13.62
CA GLU A 29 4.86 -22.96 13.80
C GLU A 29 5.92 -23.59 12.87
N HIS A 30 5.96 -23.19 11.60
CA HIS A 30 6.99 -23.65 10.67
C HIS A 30 8.40 -23.27 11.13
N LEU A 31 8.60 -22.02 11.55
CA LEU A 31 9.90 -21.52 12.04
C LEU A 31 10.37 -22.21 13.32
N ALA A 32 9.44 -22.71 14.15
CA ALA A 32 9.78 -23.49 15.34
C ALA A 32 10.29 -24.90 14.99
N SER A 33 9.83 -25.47 13.87
CA SER A 33 10.18 -26.82 13.43
C SER A 33 11.31 -26.88 12.40
N CYS A 34 11.50 -25.83 11.60
CA CYS A 34 12.48 -25.79 10.50
C CYS A 34 13.63 -24.84 10.80
N ASN A 35 14.79 -25.41 11.12
CA ASN A 35 15.99 -24.63 11.45
C ASN A 35 16.52 -23.81 10.26
N ASP A 36 16.44 -24.34 9.04
CA ASP A 36 16.94 -23.65 7.84
C ASP A 36 16.14 -22.37 7.55
N CYS A 37 14.80 -22.46 7.60
CA CYS A 37 13.93 -21.29 7.43
C CYS A 37 14.12 -20.28 8.56
N SER A 38 14.30 -20.73 9.81
CA SER A 38 14.63 -19.87 10.95
C SER A 38 15.94 -19.10 10.74
N LEU A 39 16.97 -19.76 10.23
CA LEU A 39 18.25 -19.12 9.92
C LEU A 39 18.12 -18.05 8.83
N ILE A 40 17.32 -18.30 7.78
CA ILE A 40 17.06 -17.31 6.73
C ILE A 40 16.40 -16.07 7.33
N VAL A 41 15.33 -16.23 8.12
CA VAL A 41 14.65 -15.09 8.77
C VAL A 41 15.60 -14.30 9.65
N LYS A 42 16.39 -14.97 10.50
CA LYS A 42 17.36 -14.30 11.37
C LYS A 42 18.39 -13.49 10.57
N ARG A 43 18.93 -14.05 9.48
CA ARG A 43 19.88 -13.34 8.60
C ARG A 43 19.24 -12.11 7.95
N THR A 44 18.04 -12.26 7.40
CA THR A 44 17.33 -11.15 6.75
C THR A 44 16.96 -10.04 7.74
N LEU A 45 16.49 -10.39 8.95
CA LEU A 45 16.23 -9.42 10.01
C LEU A 45 17.51 -8.70 10.47
N THR A 46 18.62 -9.41 10.54
CA THR A 46 19.93 -8.84 10.86
C THR A 46 20.33 -7.79 9.82
N ILE A 47 20.23 -8.13 8.53
CA ILE A 47 20.49 -7.19 7.43
C ILE A 47 19.54 -5.99 7.50
N LYS A 48 18.23 -6.23 7.67
CA LYS A 48 17.22 -5.16 7.83
C LYS A 48 17.57 -4.21 8.98
N ASN A 49 18.04 -4.74 10.11
CA ASN A 49 18.47 -3.93 11.25
C ASN A 49 19.74 -3.12 10.95
N TYR A 50 20.74 -3.72 10.29
CA TYR A 50 21.91 -2.98 9.82
C TYR A 50 21.51 -1.84 8.86
N LEU A 51 20.62 -2.12 7.92
CA LEU A 51 20.11 -1.14 6.95
C LEU A 51 19.39 0.04 7.62
N LYS A 52 18.59 -0.22 8.66
CA LYS A 52 17.92 0.83 9.44
C LYS A 52 18.89 1.77 10.15
N ASN A 53 20.07 1.29 10.51
CA ASN A 53 21.08 2.05 11.23
C ASN A 53 22.07 2.79 10.32
N LEU A 54 21.92 2.72 9.00
CA LEU A 54 22.74 3.55 8.13
C LEU A 54 22.45 5.03 8.36
N ARG A 55 23.52 5.84 8.22
CA ARG A 55 23.41 7.29 8.26
C ARG A 55 22.35 7.74 7.27
N LYS A 56 21.28 8.36 7.78
CA LYS A 56 20.25 8.97 6.94
C LYS A 56 20.93 10.00 6.01
N VAL A 57 20.77 9.79 4.71
CA VAL A 57 21.16 10.77 3.72
C VAL A 57 20.24 11.96 3.88
N GLN A 58 20.77 13.08 4.39
CA GLN A 58 20.03 14.33 4.43
C GLN A 58 20.19 15.03 3.08
N ALA A 59 19.09 15.57 2.56
CA ALA A 59 19.16 16.41 1.38
C ALA A 59 19.92 17.71 1.69
N SER A 60 20.53 18.30 0.66
CA SER A 60 21.18 19.61 0.82
C SER A 60 20.13 20.67 1.23
N PRO A 61 20.48 21.66 2.06
CA PRO A 61 19.54 22.73 2.44
C PRO A 61 18.91 23.44 1.24
N ARG A 62 19.66 23.58 0.14
CA ARG A 62 19.16 24.17 -1.11
C ARG A 62 18.06 23.32 -1.77
N PHE A 63 18.21 22.00 -1.76
CA PHE A 63 17.18 21.10 -2.31
C PHE A 63 15.88 21.20 -1.52
N GLU A 64 15.95 21.22 -0.20
CA GLU A 64 14.77 21.36 0.68
C GLU A 64 13.99 22.66 0.41
N ILE A 65 14.71 23.77 0.19
CA ILE A 65 14.10 25.06 -0.16
C ILE A 65 13.35 24.95 -1.49
N LEU A 66 14.01 24.44 -2.53
CA LEU A 66 13.41 24.29 -3.87
C LEU A 66 12.21 23.33 -3.85
N LEU A 67 12.32 22.22 -3.10
CA LEU A 67 11.25 21.25 -2.96
C LEU A 67 10.01 21.88 -2.30
N ARG A 68 10.20 22.63 -1.21
CA ARG A 68 9.10 23.31 -0.51
C ARG A 68 8.45 24.38 -1.37
N GLU A 69 9.24 25.14 -2.11
CA GLU A 69 8.74 26.17 -3.03
C GLU A 69 7.88 25.54 -4.13
N ARG A 70 8.36 24.43 -4.73
CA ARG A 70 7.60 23.69 -5.72
C ARG A 70 6.32 23.09 -5.15
N LEU A 71 6.37 22.41 -4.00
CA LEU A 71 5.17 21.86 -3.34
C LEU A 71 4.12 22.95 -3.06
N LYS A 72 4.54 24.14 -2.61
CA LYS A 72 3.62 25.28 -2.41
C LYS A 72 2.97 25.73 -3.72
N SER A 73 3.73 25.81 -4.81
CA SER A 73 3.18 26.18 -6.11
C SER A 73 2.15 25.16 -6.63
N GLU A 74 2.41 23.86 -6.49
CA GLU A 74 1.48 22.80 -6.92
C GLU A 74 0.19 22.83 -6.11
N LEU A 75 0.28 22.94 -4.78
CA LEU A 75 -0.91 23.05 -3.92
C LEU A 75 -1.77 24.28 -4.26
N ASN A 76 -1.14 25.42 -4.59
CA ASN A 76 -1.86 26.62 -5.01
C ASN A 76 -2.49 26.46 -6.40
N ASN A 77 -1.84 25.74 -7.32
CA ASN A 77 -2.38 25.47 -8.66
C ASN A 77 -3.60 24.55 -8.60
N VAL A 78 -3.58 23.53 -7.73
CA VAL A 78 -4.73 22.63 -7.51
C VAL A 78 -5.93 23.42 -6.94
N LYS A 79 -5.72 24.33 -5.98
CA LYS A 79 -6.79 25.17 -5.42
C LYS A 79 -7.40 26.10 -6.46
N LYS A 80 -6.58 26.75 -7.29
CA LYS A 80 -7.04 27.66 -8.36
C LYS A 80 -7.88 26.95 -9.43
N PHE A 81 -7.68 25.65 -9.64
CA PHE A 81 -8.48 24.85 -10.58
C PHE A 81 -9.84 24.42 -10.00
N ASN A 82 -9.94 24.23 -8.68
CA ASN A 82 -11.20 23.85 -8.04
C ASN A 82 -12.11 25.04 -7.73
N ASP A 83 -11.56 26.22 -7.39
CA ASP A 83 -12.39 27.39 -7.07
C ASP A 83 -13.14 27.97 -8.30
N LYS A 84 -12.63 27.73 -9.51
CA LYS A 84 -13.30 28.21 -10.73
C LYS A 84 -14.42 27.31 -11.24
N ARG A 85 -14.64 26.12 -10.64
CA ARG A 85 -15.71 25.19 -11.04
C ARG A 85 -16.93 25.16 -10.12
N LEU A 86 -16.90 25.79 -8.95
CA LEU A 86 -18.05 25.80 -8.03
C LEU A 86 -18.87 27.10 -8.02
N PHE A 87 -18.38 28.19 -8.63
CA PHE A 87 -19.11 29.48 -8.69
C PHE A 87 -19.53 29.92 -10.11
N SER A 88 -19.45 29.04 -11.11
CA SER A 88 -20.05 29.30 -12.44
C SER A 88 -21.51 28.85 -12.55
N ILE A 89 -22.31 29.04 -11.49
CA ILE A 89 -23.77 28.81 -11.48
C ILE A 89 -24.54 30.13 -11.73
N ASN A 90 -23.86 31.22 -12.11
CA ASN A 90 -24.49 32.54 -12.26
C ASN A 90 -25.34 32.74 -13.54
N SER A 91 -26.02 31.71 -14.06
CA SER A 91 -26.95 31.92 -15.19
C SER A 91 -28.10 30.93 -15.35
N PHE A 92 -28.38 30.03 -14.39
CA PHE A 92 -29.59 29.20 -14.47
C PHE A 92 -30.65 29.66 -13.46
N PRO A 93 -31.78 30.26 -13.92
CA PRO A 93 -32.89 30.63 -13.06
C PRO A 93 -33.70 29.39 -12.64
N VAL A 94 -33.14 28.54 -11.79
CA VAL A 94 -33.85 27.41 -11.14
C VAL A 94 -34.61 27.90 -9.91
N LYS A 95 -35.64 28.71 -10.15
CA LYS A 95 -36.79 28.90 -9.24
C LYS A 95 -37.90 28.02 -9.87
N PRO A 96 -38.37 26.85 -9.37
CA PRO A 96 -38.62 26.43 -7.98
C PRO A 96 -38.35 24.93 -7.67
N ALA A 97 -37.52 24.21 -8.44
CA ALA A 97 -37.44 22.73 -8.37
C ALA A 97 -36.82 22.18 -7.06
N ILE A 98 -36.02 22.98 -6.36
CA ILE A 98 -35.36 22.57 -5.11
C ILE A 98 -36.36 22.49 -3.94
N GLY A 99 -37.46 23.27 -3.99
CA GLY A 99 -38.51 23.21 -2.96
C GLY A 99 -39.24 21.86 -2.93
N ALA A 100 -39.40 21.22 -4.09
CA ALA A 100 -40.07 19.93 -4.19
C ALA A 100 -39.28 18.79 -3.52
N LEU A 101 -37.95 18.79 -3.64
CA LEU A 101 -37.09 17.75 -3.05
C LEU A 101 -37.08 17.81 -1.51
N VAL A 102 -37.01 19.01 -0.92
CA VAL A 102 -37.04 19.16 0.55
C VAL A 102 -38.41 18.75 1.11
N GLY A 103 -39.50 19.06 0.41
CA GLY A 103 -40.85 18.63 0.80
C GLY A 103 -41.02 17.10 0.79
N VAL A 104 -40.48 16.41 -0.21
CA VAL A 104 -40.54 14.94 -0.30
C VAL A 104 -39.76 14.27 0.84
N ILE A 105 -38.58 14.78 1.18
CA ILE A 105 -37.77 14.24 2.29
C ILE A 105 -38.50 14.44 3.64
N ALA A 106 -39.14 15.59 3.86
CA ALA A 106 -39.92 15.83 5.06
C ALA A 106 -41.13 14.88 5.18
N LEU A 107 -41.86 14.64 4.09
CA LEU A 107 -43.01 13.71 4.10
C LEU A 107 -42.58 12.27 4.39
N ILE A 108 -41.46 11.81 3.80
CA ILE A 108 -40.93 10.46 4.08
C ILE A 108 -40.56 10.33 5.57
N SER A 109 -39.98 11.36 6.18
CA SER A 109 -39.62 11.33 7.61
C SER A 109 -40.84 11.27 8.55
N VAL A 110 -41.97 11.87 8.18
CA VAL A 110 -43.20 11.81 8.96
C VAL A 110 -43.84 10.42 8.87
N ILE A 111 -43.83 9.82 7.67
CA ILE A 111 -44.40 8.48 7.44
C ILE A 111 -43.63 7.41 8.23
N THR A 112 -42.29 7.49 8.30
CA THR A 112 -41.49 6.52 9.05
C THR A 112 -41.70 6.61 10.57
N ILE A 113 -41.94 7.81 11.11
CA ILE A 113 -42.26 8.01 12.54
C ILE A 113 -43.62 7.38 12.90
N ILE A 114 -44.63 7.51 12.02
CA ILE A 114 -45.96 6.93 12.26
C ILE A 114 -45.92 5.40 12.25
N GLN A 115 -45.23 4.80 11.28
CA GLN A 115 -45.13 3.33 11.18
C GLN A 115 -44.33 2.72 12.34
N ASN A 116 -43.29 3.39 12.84
CA ASN A 116 -42.51 2.88 13.97
C ASN A 116 -43.33 2.81 15.27
N ASN A 117 -44.34 3.67 15.42
CA ASN A 117 -45.20 3.66 16.61
C ASN A 117 -46.29 2.57 16.58
N THR A 118 -46.71 2.08 15.40
CA THR A 118 -47.75 1.04 15.31
C THR A 118 -47.21 -0.36 15.58
N SER A 119 -45.91 -0.62 15.34
CA SER A 119 -45.28 -1.92 15.62
C SER A 119 -45.19 -2.27 17.11
N LYS A 120 -45.45 -1.32 18.02
CA LYS A 120 -45.40 -1.55 19.47
C LYS A 120 -46.71 -2.09 20.06
N VAL A 121 -47.77 -2.26 19.25
CA VAL A 121 -49.09 -2.70 19.73
C VAL A 121 -49.34 -4.20 19.53
N GLU A 122 -48.69 -4.88 18.57
CA GLU A 122 -48.98 -6.30 18.28
C GLU A 122 -48.17 -7.33 19.10
N SER A 123 -47.20 -6.95 19.92
CA SER A 123 -46.36 -7.91 20.67
C SER A 123 -47.01 -8.52 21.93
N LYS A 124 -48.31 -8.34 22.15
CA LYS A 124 -49.03 -8.90 23.32
C LYS A 124 -50.03 -10.01 23.02
N PHE A 125 -50.19 -10.47 21.77
CA PHE A 125 -51.23 -11.46 21.44
C PHE A 125 -50.74 -12.85 21.00
N ASN A 126 -49.44 -13.16 21.08
CA ASN A 126 -48.93 -14.45 20.59
C ASN A 126 -48.14 -15.26 21.63
N GLU A 127 -48.69 -15.39 22.84
CA GLU A 127 -48.13 -16.25 23.90
C GLU A 127 -49.15 -17.28 24.43
N LYS A 128 -50.04 -17.79 23.57
CA LYS A 128 -50.87 -18.98 23.89
C LYS A 128 -51.18 -19.78 22.64
N ASN A 129 -50.23 -20.57 22.16
CA ASN A 129 -50.49 -21.82 21.43
C ASN A 129 -49.19 -22.65 21.37
N ILE A 130 -48.86 -23.26 22.50
CA ILE A 130 -47.99 -24.43 22.57
C ILE A 130 -48.92 -25.61 22.86
N VAL A 131 -49.28 -26.36 21.82
CA VAL A 131 -49.79 -27.72 21.94
C VAL A 131 -49.03 -28.58 20.96
N SER A 132 -48.45 -29.63 21.52
CA SER A 132 -47.70 -30.73 20.93
C SER A 132 -48.26 -31.23 19.61
N ASP A 133 -47.37 -31.54 18.67
CA ASP A 133 -47.45 -32.82 17.97
C ASP A 133 -46.07 -33.40 17.71
N LYS A 134 -45.97 -34.67 18.09
CA LYS A 134 -44.83 -35.56 18.00
C LYS A 134 -45.18 -36.58 16.89
N VAL A 135 -44.17 -37.31 16.41
CA VAL A 135 -44.29 -38.51 15.52
C VAL A 135 -44.51 -38.09 14.04
N ILE A 136 -43.77 -38.54 13.00
CA ILE A 136 -43.36 -39.90 12.61
C ILE A 136 -42.08 -39.85 11.74
N ASN A 137 -41.32 -40.94 11.86
CA ASN A 137 -40.10 -41.34 11.16
C ASN A 137 -40.21 -41.53 9.63
N ASN A 138 -39.04 -41.75 9.03
CA ASN A 138 -38.75 -42.54 7.82
C ASN A 138 -38.95 -41.84 6.46
N LYS A 139 -37.87 -41.70 5.67
CA LYS A 139 -37.48 -42.70 4.65
C LYS A 139 -36.16 -42.32 3.99
N ALA A 140 -35.26 -43.30 3.90
CA ALA A 140 -34.04 -43.24 3.09
C ALA A 140 -34.41 -43.02 1.61
N GLY A 141 -33.87 -41.94 1.04
CA GLY A 141 -33.91 -41.60 -0.39
C GLY A 141 -32.56 -41.90 -1.04
N GLN A 142 -32.64 -42.50 -2.21
CA GLN A 142 -31.58 -43.12 -3.00
C GLN A 142 -30.51 -42.13 -3.51
N PRO A 143 -29.28 -42.60 -3.84
CA PRO A 143 -28.27 -41.79 -4.51
C PRO A 143 -28.68 -41.50 -5.95
N ILE A 144 -28.81 -40.21 -6.29
CA ILE A 144 -29.02 -39.72 -7.65
C ILE A 144 -27.69 -39.86 -8.40
N ALA A 145 -27.66 -40.69 -9.43
CA ALA A 145 -26.55 -40.79 -10.38
C ALA A 145 -26.45 -39.47 -11.17
N ILE A 146 -25.33 -38.77 -10.98
CA ILE A 146 -24.99 -37.56 -11.74
C ILE A 146 -24.36 -38.00 -13.07
N PRO A 147 -24.89 -37.58 -14.24
CA PRO A 147 -24.26 -37.86 -15.52
C PRO A 147 -22.96 -37.06 -15.70
N PRO A 148 -21.98 -37.56 -16.47
CA PRO A 148 -20.70 -36.89 -16.66
C PRO A 148 -20.88 -35.56 -17.40
N VAL A 149 -20.60 -34.46 -16.69
CA VAL A 149 -20.49 -33.13 -17.26
C VAL A 149 -19.26 -33.09 -18.16
N LYS A 150 -19.48 -33.01 -19.48
CA LYS A 150 -18.43 -32.67 -20.45
C LYS A 150 -18.02 -31.22 -20.21
N VAL A 151 -16.89 -31.03 -19.53
CA VAL A 151 -16.24 -29.73 -19.42
C VAL A 151 -15.53 -29.45 -20.75
N THR A 152 -16.15 -28.60 -21.56
CA THR A 152 -15.54 -28.02 -22.75
C THR A 152 -14.43 -27.06 -22.31
N SER A 153 -13.19 -27.52 -22.40
CA SER A 153 -11.99 -26.69 -22.26
C SER A 153 -11.78 -25.86 -23.54
N GLN A 154 -12.42 -24.70 -23.62
CA GLN A 154 -12.06 -23.67 -24.59
C GLN A 154 -12.09 -22.30 -23.91
N GLY A 155 -10.91 -21.69 -23.80
CA GLY A 155 -10.77 -20.30 -23.40
C GLY A 155 -9.93 -20.12 -22.14
N LEU A 156 -8.61 -19.98 -22.33
CA LEU A 156 -7.75 -18.95 -21.70
C LEU A 156 -6.28 -19.25 -22.05
N ASN A 157 -5.97 -19.30 -23.36
CA ASN A 157 -4.60 -19.14 -23.84
C ASN A 157 -4.39 -17.67 -24.15
N ASN A 158 -4.17 -16.81 -23.14
CA ASN A 158 -3.61 -15.48 -23.42
C ASN A 158 -3.02 -14.77 -22.20
N VAL A 159 -1.90 -15.24 -21.64
CA VAL A 159 -0.91 -14.34 -21.01
C VAL A 159 0.47 -14.99 -21.13
N ASN A 160 1.16 -14.76 -22.24
CA ASN A 160 2.60 -15.02 -22.35
C ASN A 160 3.20 -14.16 -23.47
N LYS A 161 3.32 -12.85 -23.23
CA LYS A 161 4.30 -12.01 -23.94
C LYS A 161 4.45 -10.63 -23.30
N ILE A 162 5.13 -10.51 -22.16
CA ILE A 162 5.92 -9.32 -21.77
C ILE A 162 6.93 -9.80 -20.72
N SER A 163 8.18 -10.01 -21.13
CA SER A 163 9.40 -9.79 -20.32
C SER A 163 10.62 -10.32 -21.08
N SER A 164 11.02 -9.59 -22.11
CA SER A 164 12.41 -9.60 -22.58
C SER A 164 12.87 -8.15 -22.67
N PHE A 165 13.11 -7.56 -21.49
CA PHE A 165 13.84 -6.31 -21.38
C PHE A 165 15.18 -6.62 -20.71
N SER A 166 16.06 -7.20 -21.51
CA SER A 166 17.48 -7.33 -21.23
C SER A 166 18.09 -5.93 -21.39
N GLN A 167 18.28 -5.20 -20.30
CA GLN A 167 19.19 -4.05 -20.32
C GLN A 167 20.62 -4.58 -20.44
N SER A 168 21.12 -4.57 -21.66
CA SER A 168 22.55 -4.55 -21.95
C SER A 168 23.12 -3.23 -21.45
N ASN A 169 23.69 -3.26 -20.24
CA ASN A 169 24.63 -2.23 -19.82
C ASN A 169 25.90 -2.38 -20.66
N ASN A 170 25.97 -1.64 -21.76
CA ASN A 170 27.20 -1.36 -22.49
C ASN A 170 28.11 -0.53 -21.57
N LEU A 171 28.95 -1.20 -20.78
CA LEU A 171 30.15 -0.59 -20.21
C LEU A 171 31.05 -0.19 -21.37
N LYS A 172 31.02 1.09 -21.71
CA LYS A 172 32.03 1.73 -22.55
C LYS A 172 33.34 1.69 -21.77
N SER A 173 34.18 0.72 -22.09
CA SER A 173 35.57 0.65 -21.66
C SER A 173 36.29 1.90 -22.16
N SER A 174 36.47 2.88 -21.28
CA SER A 174 37.46 3.93 -21.47
C SER A 174 38.83 3.29 -21.23
N SER A 175 39.51 2.97 -22.33
CA SER A 175 40.94 2.74 -22.41
C SER A 175 41.66 3.92 -21.76
N ILE A 176 42.23 3.69 -20.59
CA ILE A 176 43.19 4.59 -19.96
C ILE A 176 44.52 4.25 -20.62
N ASP A 177 44.88 5.04 -21.63
CA ASP A 177 46.22 5.02 -22.22
C ASP A 177 47.23 5.42 -21.16
N SER A 178 48.08 4.46 -20.82
CA SER A 178 49.22 4.59 -19.93
C SER A 178 50.43 4.98 -20.77
N THR A 179 50.54 6.26 -21.14
CA THR A 179 51.80 6.81 -21.65
C THR A 179 52.00 8.26 -21.19
N GLY A 180 53.12 8.49 -20.48
CA GLY A 180 53.81 9.78 -20.54
C GLY A 180 53.53 10.80 -19.43
N ILE A 181 53.87 10.50 -18.18
CA ILE A 181 54.32 11.56 -17.26
C ILE A 181 55.84 11.50 -17.22
N LYS A 182 56.46 12.23 -18.16
CA LYS A 182 57.85 12.65 -18.06
C LYS A 182 57.96 13.69 -16.96
N SER A 183 58.91 13.43 -16.07
CA SER A 183 59.61 14.35 -15.19
C SER A 183 59.81 15.74 -15.76
N SER A 184 59.41 16.76 -14.99
CA SER A 184 60.13 18.03 -14.90
C SER A 184 60.16 18.48 -13.45
N LEU A 185 61.31 18.25 -12.82
CA LEU A 185 61.82 19.12 -11.77
C LEU A 185 61.85 20.54 -12.33
N GLU A 186 61.16 21.49 -11.69
CA GLU A 186 61.69 22.84 -11.63
C GLU A 186 61.34 23.52 -10.30
N LYS A 187 62.42 23.84 -9.60
CA LYS A 187 62.59 24.59 -8.37
C LYS A 187 61.63 25.78 -8.29
N ASN A 188 61.05 26.05 -7.12
CA ASN A 188 60.97 27.42 -6.57
C ASN A 188 60.55 27.46 -5.08
N ASN A 189 61.51 27.92 -4.27
CA ASN A 189 61.40 28.79 -3.10
C ASN A 189 60.63 28.36 -1.84
N LEU A 190 61.39 27.73 -0.95
CA LEU A 190 61.42 28.06 0.48
C LEU A 190 61.85 29.54 0.64
N LYS A 191 60.91 30.42 0.97
CA LYS A 191 61.08 31.69 1.69
C LYS A 191 59.68 32.28 1.83
N ASP A 192 59.07 32.07 2.99
CA ASP A 192 58.08 32.97 3.63
C ASP A 192 57.45 32.27 4.84
N LYS A 193 58.28 32.10 5.87
CA LYS A 193 57.86 31.88 7.26
C LYS A 193 58.57 32.91 8.14
N VAL A 194 58.28 34.20 8.00
CA VAL A 194 58.44 35.18 9.11
C VAL A 194 57.52 36.36 8.84
N ASN A 195 56.38 36.44 9.53
CA ASN A 195 55.70 37.66 10.00
C ASN A 195 54.20 37.42 10.18
N TYR A 196 53.82 36.70 11.23
CA TYR A 196 52.46 36.81 11.77
C TYR A 196 52.43 36.54 13.28
N VAL A 197 53.45 37.03 14.01
CA VAL A 197 53.39 37.14 15.48
C VAL A 197 54.14 38.41 15.91
N LYS A 198 53.54 39.58 15.67
CA LYS A 198 53.86 40.83 16.41
C LYS A 198 52.78 41.87 16.16
N LYS A 199 51.61 41.66 16.78
CA LYS A 199 50.66 42.75 17.05
C LYS A 199 49.83 42.41 18.30
N LYS A 200 50.49 42.48 19.45
CA LYS A 200 49.87 42.60 20.77
C LYS A 200 50.94 43.10 21.74
N LYS A 201 50.64 44.20 22.45
CA LYS A 201 51.51 45.03 23.30
C LYS A 201 52.35 45.99 22.44
N ASP A 202 52.13 47.29 22.41
CA ASP A 202 51.59 48.23 23.42
C ASP A 202 50.66 49.28 22.79
#